data_AF-A0A2M8Q6Q0-F1
#
_entry.id   AF-A0A2M8Q6Q0-F1
#
_cell.length_a   1.000
_cell.length_b   1.000
_cell.length_c   1.000
_cell.angle_alpha   90.00
_cell.angle_beta   90.00
_cell.angle_gamma   90.00
#
_symmetry.space_group_name_H-M   'P 1'
#
loop_
_entity.id
_entity.type
_entity.pdbx_description
1 polymer ?
#
loop_
_entity_poly.entity_id
_entity_poly.type
_entity_poly.pdbx_seq_one_letter_code
_entity_poly.pdbx_strand_id
1 'polypeptide(L)'
;HGHNDTGCAVANAYCALEAGATHVDTSVLGIGERNGITPLGGLIARMYAYNPEMIRRKYNLPLLREIDNYVASLVDVDVPFNNYITGFTAFTHKAGIHAKAILNNPSTYEILNPADFGLTSSLH
;
A
#
# COMPACT_ATOMS: atom_id res chain seq x y z
N HIS A 1 16.40 -5.45 -5.11
CA HIS A 1 16.31 -4.21 -5.90
C HIS A 1 15.66 -4.52 -7.24
N GLY A 2 14.57 -3.83 -7.61
CA GLY A 2 13.89 -4.08 -8.88
C GLY A 2 13.10 -2.85 -9.33
N HIS A 3 13.22 -2.53 -10.62
CA HIS A 3 12.48 -1.44 -11.24
C HIS A 3 11.05 -1.84 -11.61
N ASN A 4 10.18 -0.84 -11.80
CA ASN A 4 8.76 -1.03 -12.02
C ASN A 4 8.28 -0.79 -13.45
N ASP A 5 9.18 -0.76 -14.45
CA ASP A 5 8.86 -0.44 -15.84
C ASP A 5 7.70 -1.27 -16.42
N THR A 6 7.58 -2.53 -16.01
CA THR A 6 6.52 -3.46 -16.45
C THR A 6 5.48 -3.75 -15.37
N GLY A 7 5.42 -2.94 -14.30
CA GLY A 7 4.44 -3.10 -13.23
C GLY A 7 4.67 -4.29 -12.29
N CYS A 8 5.88 -4.87 -12.28
CA CYS A 8 6.18 -6.10 -11.54
C CYS A 8 6.99 -5.90 -10.26
N ALA A 9 7.37 -4.68 -9.86
CA ALA A 9 8.36 -4.48 -8.79
C ALA A 9 7.94 -5.07 -7.44
N VAL A 10 6.68 -4.86 -7.02
CA VAL A 10 6.14 -5.43 -5.78
C VAL A 10 6.04 -6.96 -5.85
N ALA A 11 5.57 -7.50 -6.98
CA ALA A 11 5.45 -8.94 -7.17
C ALA A 11 6.82 -9.63 -7.14
N ASN A 12 7.80 -9.07 -7.85
CA ASN A 12 9.17 -9.57 -7.88
C ASN A 12 9.82 -9.51 -6.49
N ALA A 13 9.59 -8.43 -5.74
CA ALA A 13 10.06 -8.32 -4.36
C ALA A 13 9.46 -9.41 -3.45
N TYR A 14 8.15 -9.66 -3.56
CA TYR A 14 7.48 -10.70 -2.80
C TYR A 14 8.00 -12.11 -3.17
N CYS A 15 8.10 -12.43 -4.46
CA CYS A 15 8.66 -13.72 -4.90
C CYS A 15 10.13 -13.89 -4.50
N ALA A 16 10.92 -12.82 -4.50
CA ALA A 16 12.31 -12.87 -4.02
C ALA A 16 12.37 -13.25 -2.53
N LEU A 17 11.49 -12.67 -1.70
CA LEU A 17 11.39 -13.04 -0.28
C LEU A 17 10.96 -14.50 -0.10
N GLU A 18 9.98 -14.97 -0.87
CA GLU A 18 9.57 -16.38 -0.87
C GLU A 18 10.71 -17.32 -1.27
N ALA A 19 11.56 -16.89 -2.20
CA ALA A 19 12.74 -17.63 -2.65
C ALA A 19 13.96 -17.52 -1.70
N GLY A 20 13.81 -16.85 -0.56
CA GLY A 20 14.85 -16.76 0.48
C GLY A 20 15.69 -15.49 0.47
N ALA A 21 15.35 -14.48 -0.33
CA ALA A 21 15.94 -13.16 -0.16
C ALA A 21 15.62 -12.61 1.24
N THR A 22 16.57 -11.90 1.83
CA THR A 22 16.44 -11.37 3.20
C THR A 22 16.23 -9.85 3.25
N HIS A 23 16.45 -9.16 2.12
CA HIS A 23 16.40 -7.70 2.01
C HIS A 23 15.74 -7.28 0.70
N VAL A 24 14.97 -6.19 0.76
CA VAL A 24 14.29 -5.59 -0.40
C VAL A 24 14.47 -4.08 -0.32
N ASP A 25 15.02 -3.50 -1.39
CA ASP A 25 15.08 -2.05 -1.56
C ASP A 25 13.69 -1.51 -1.90
N THR A 26 13.35 -0.38 -1.29
CA THR A 26 12.12 0.37 -1.58
C THR A 26 12.42 1.86 -1.62
N SER A 27 11.51 2.63 -2.20
CA SER A 27 11.48 4.08 -2.07
C SER A 27 10.06 4.57 -1.76
N VAL A 28 9.96 5.72 -1.11
CA VAL A 28 8.66 6.37 -0.84
C VAL A 28 7.99 6.72 -2.17
N LEU A 29 6.70 6.40 -2.31
CA LEU A 29 5.95 6.45 -3.58
C LEU A 29 6.57 5.67 -4.76
N GLY A 30 7.62 4.87 -4.52
CA GLY A 30 8.33 4.15 -5.57
C GLY A 30 9.22 5.03 -6.45
N ILE A 31 9.46 6.31 -6.10
CA ILE A 31 10.26 7.22 -6.93
C ILE A 31 11.68 6.68 -7.19
N GLY A 32 12.19 6.96 -8.39
CA GLY A 32 13.51 6.55 -8.85
C GLY A 32 13.64 6.77 -10.36
N GLU A 33 14.69 6.24 -10.98
CA GLU A 33 14.86 6.34 -12.44
C GLU A 33 13.64 5.80 -13.20
N ARG A 34 13.23 6.52 -14.26
CA ARG A 34 12.04 6.23 -15.09
C ARG A 34 10.75 6.27 -14.25
N ASN A 35 10.03 5.16 -14.13
CA ASN A 35 8.87 5.04 -13.22
C ASN A 35 9.24 4.41 -11.88
N GLY A 36 10.54 4.29 -11.59
CA GLY A 36 11.06 3.97 -10.28
C GLY A 36 11.12 2.49 -9.94
N ILE A 37 11.00 2.19 -8.64
CA ILE A 37 11.26 0.87 -8.04
C ILE A 37 10.08 0.41 -7.18
N THR A 38 10.25 -0.64 -6.39
CA THR A 38 9.24 -1.12 -5.44
C THR A 38 8.81 0.01 -4.47
N PRO A 39 7.55 0.45 -4.51
CA PRO A 39 7.07 1.48 -3.58
C PRO A 39 6.98 0.92 -2.15
N LEU A 40 7.44 1.71 -1.17
CA LEU A 40 7.38 1.36 0.25
C LEU A 40 5.95 0.96 0.67
N GLY A 41 4.96 1.80 0.38
CA GLY A 41 3.56 1.53 0.70
C GLY A 41 3.01 0.28 -0.01
N GLY A 42 3.41 0.03 -1.25
CA GLY A 42 3.00 -1.17 -1.99
C GLY A 42 3.60 -2.46 -1.41
N LEU A 43 4.86 -2.45 -1.00
CA LEU A 43 5.47 -3.58 -0.31
C LEU A 43 4.84 -3.81 1.07
N ILE A 44 4.60 -2.74 1.84
CA ILE A 44 3.90 -2.82 3.13
C ILE A 44 2.52 -3.44 2.96
N ALA A 45 1.72 -2.99 1.98
CA ALA A 45 0.40 -3.56 1.70
C ALA A 45 0.46 -5.06 1.39
N ARG A 46 1.40 -5.47 0.52
CA ARG A 46 1.58 -6.88 0.14
C ARG A 46 2.00 -7.75 1.32
N MET A 47 2.96 -7.29 2.12
CA MET A 47 3.44 -8.04 3.27
C MET A 47 2.44 -8.05 4.43
N TYR A 48 1.65 -6.98 4.59
CA TYR A 48 0.56 -6.92 5.56
C TYR A 48 -0.51 -7.96 5.23
N ALA A 49 -0.89 -8.08 3.96
CA ALA A 49 -1.84 -9.10 3.51
C ALA A 49 -1.34 -10.53 3.71
N TYR A 50 -0.02 -10.74 3.76
CA TYR A 50 0.60 -12.04 4.08
C TYR A 50 0.64 -12.32 5.58
N ASN A 51 1.12 -11.36 6.39
CA ASN A 51 1.19 -11.47 7.84
C ASN A 51 1.02 -10.08 8.49
N PRO A 52 -0.20 -9.71 8.88
CA PRO A 52 -0.48 -8.37 9.37
C PRO A 52 0.18 -8.11 10.72
N GLU A 53 0.27 -9.12 11.59
CA GLU A 53 0.87 -8.98 12.92
C GLU A 53 2.37 -8.68 12.85
N MET A 54 3.08 -9.37 11.95
CA MET A 54 4.50 -9.10 11.69
C MET A 54 4.71 -7.65 11.25
N ILE A 55 3.85 -7.14 10.37
CA ILE A 55 3.98 -5.79 9.82
C ILE A 55 3.62 -4.72 10.86
N ARG A 56 2.54 -4.90 11.65
CA ARG A 56 2.18 -3.99 12.75
C ARG A 56 3.28 -3.87 13.80
N ARG A 57 3.97 -4.97 14.13
CA ARG A 57 5.08 -4.95 15.10
C ARG A 57 6.35 -4.29 14.57
N LYS A 58 6.58 -4.37 13.27
CA LYS A 58 7.82 -3.93 12.64
C LYS A 58 7.81 -2.45 12.25
N TYR A 59 6.66 -1.91 11.85
CA TYR A 59 6.56 -0.56 11.29
C TYR A 59 5.48 0.27 11.98
N ASN A 60 5.71 1.59 12.06
CA ASN A 60 4.70 2.55 12.51
C ASN A 60 3.79 2.93 11.32
N LEU A 61 2.79 2.08 11.06
CA LEU A 61 1.92 2.17 9.87
C LEU A 61 1.15 3.50 9.73
N PRO A 62 0.66 4.15 10.80
CA PRO A 62 0.04 5.47 10.70
C PRO A 62 0.91 6.57 10.08
N LEU A 63 2.24 6.44 10.11
CA LEU A 63 3.15 7.42 9.50
C LEU A 63 3.27 7.28 7.97
N LEU A 64 2.66 6.25 7.37
CA LEU A 64 2.81 6.00 5.93
C LEU A 64 2.24 7.14 5.08
N ARG A 65 1.11 7.73 5.49
CA ARG A 65 0.54 8.91 4.80
C ARG A 65 1.41 10.14 4.97
N GLU A 66 2.00 10.32 6.15
CA GLU A 66 2.86 11.47 6.43
C GLU A 66 4.13 11.42 5.58
N ILE A 67 4.79 10.25 5.48
CA ILE A 67 6.00 10.11 4.68
C ILE A 67 5.71 10.22 3.17
N ASP A 68 4.59 9.68 2.68
CA ASP A 68 4.17 9.84 1.28
C ASP A 68 3.94 11.33 0.96
N ASN A 69 3.18 12.06 1.79
CA ASN A 69 2.93 13.49 1.61
C ASN A 69 4.21 14.33 1.70
N TYR A 70 5.11 13.99 2.64
CA TYR A 70 6.37 14.70 2.80
C TYR A 70 7.23 14.58 1.54
N VAL A 71 7.46 13.36 1.05
CA VAL A 71 8.26 13.14 -0.16
C VAL A 71 7.58 13.72 -1.40
N ALA A 72 6.25 13.56 -1.54
CA ALA A 72 5.46 14.18 -2.59
C ALA A 72 5.70 15.70 -2.67
N SER A 73 5.65 16.38 -1.51
CA SER A 73 5.90 17.82 -1.43
C SER A 73 7.34 18.22 -1.78
N LEU A 74 8.32 17.38 -1.48
CA LEU A 74 9.73 17.67 -1.77
C LEU A 74 10.06 17.54 -3.26
N VAL A 75 9.33 16.69 -3.99
CA VAL A 75 9.57 16.40 -5.41
C VAL A 75 8.50 16.97 -6.33
N ASP A 76 7.59 17.80 -5.79
CA ASP A 76 6.53 18.51 -6.51
C ASP A 76 5.62 17.58 -7.34
N VAL A 77 5.11 16.53 -6.70
CA VAL A 77 4.13 15.60 -7.28
C VAL A 77 2.95 15.39 -6.34
N ASP A 78 1.81 14.97 -6.88
CA ASP A 78 0.69 14.50 -6.09
C ASP A 78 0.86 13.03 -5.69
N VAL A 79 0.27 12.63 -4.56
CA VAL A 79 0.05 11.21 -4.25
C VAL A 79 -1.01 10.68 -5.23
N PRO A 80 -0.71 9.63 -6.03
CA PRO A 80 -1.68 9.11 -7.00
C PRO A 80 -3.01 8.72 -6.34
N PHE A 81 -4.14 9.00 -6.99
CA PHE A 81 -5.47 8.71 -6.43
C PHE A 81 -5.67 7.23 -6.08
N ASN A 82 -4.98 6.33 -6.82
CA ASN A 82 -4.99 4.88 -6.66
C ASN A 82 -3.74 4.36 -5.93
N ASN A 83 -2.97 5.21 -5.26
CA ASN A 83 -1.79 4.80 -4.51
C ASN A 83 -2.15 3.79 -3.42
N TYR A 84 -1.24 2.84 -3.17
CA TYR A 84 -1.45 1.80 -2.16
C TYR A 84 -1.64 2.43 -0.78
N ILE A 85 -2.73 2.07 -0.08
CA ILE A 85 -3.09 2.51 1.27
C ILE A 85 -3.46 4.01 1.35
N THR A 86 -2.59 4.91 0.89
CA THR A 86 -2.71 6.35 1.12
C THR A 86 -3.40 7.10 -0.03
N GLY A 87 -3.66 6.42 -1.15
CA GLY A 87 -4.42 6.97 -2.27
C GLY A 87 -5.88 7.23 -1.89
N PHE A 88 -6.45 8.29 -2.47
CA PHE A 88 -7.83 8.70 -2.24
C PHE A 88 -8.85 7.56 -2.36
N THR A 89 -8.67 6.66 -3.33
CA THR A 89 -9.61 5.55 -3.59
C THR A 89 -9.26 4.24 -2.89
N ALA A 90 -8.21 4.19 -2.06
CA ALA A 90 -7.68 2.94 -1.51
C ALA A 90 -8.65 2.22 -0.56
N PHE A 91 -9.48 2.99 0.16
CA PHE A 91 -10.49 2.49 1.11
C PHE A 91 -11.91 2.98 0.78
N THR A 92 -12.15 3.24 -0.50
CA THR A 92 -13.45 3.69 -1.00
C THR A 92 -14.25 2.53 -1.57
N HIS A 93 -15.52 2.45 -1.17
CA HIS A 93 -16.46 1.48 -1.70
C HIS A 93 -17.57 2.18 -2.49
N LYS A 94 -17.87 1.66 -3.68
CA LYS A 94 -18.99 2.17 -4.50
C LYS A 94 -20.31 1.54 -4.03
N ALA A 95 -21.32 2.38 -3.79
CA ALA A 95 -22.66 1.95 -3.41
C ALA A 95 -23.27 0.94 -4.40
N GLY A 96 -23.93 -0.10 -3.87
CA GLY A 96 -24.50 -1.21 -4.64
C GLY A 96 -24.39 -2.55 -3.92
N ILE A 97 -24.27 -3.66 -4.66
CA ILE A 97 -24.11 -5.00 -4.07
C ILE A 97 -22.92 -5.09 -3.11
N HIS A 98 -21.85 -4.32 -3.36
CA HIS A 98 -20.67 -4.24 -2.48
C HIS A 98 -20.98 -3.53 -1.14
N ALA A 99 -21.81 -2.49 -1.14
CA ALA A 99 -22.24 -1.82 0.09
C ALA A 99 -23.05 -2.76 1.00
N LYS A 100 -23.92 -3.60 0.41
CA LYS A 100 -24.72 -4.56 1.19
C LYS A 100 -23.87 -5.66 1.82
N ALA A 101 -22.80 -6.09 1.15
CA ALA A 101 -21.86 -7.07 1.70
C ALA A 101 -21.00 -6.48 2.84
N ILE A 102 -20.57 -5.22 2.71
CA ILE A 102 -19.78 -4.53 3.75
C ILE A 102 -20.63 -4.20 4.98
N LEU A 103 -21.89 -3.78 4.80
CA LEU A 103 -22.83 -3.56 5.91
C LEU A 103 -23.07 -4.84 6.73
N ASN A 104 -22.96 -6.01 6.09
CA ASN A 104 -23.08 -7.30 6.78
C ASN A 104 -21.76 -7.72 7.43
N ASN A 105 -20.63 -7.59 6.73
CA ASN A 105 -19.31 -7.83 7.29
C ASN A 105 -18.22 -7.10 6.47
N PRO A 106 -17.64 -6.00 6.99
CA PRO A 106 -16.61 -5.22 6.30
C PRO A 106 -15.38 -6.04 5.86
N SER A 107 -15.01 -7.06 6.64
CA SER A 107 -13.88 -7.96 6.31
C SER A 107 -14.08 -8.79 5.03
N THR A 108 -15.30 -8.82 4.47
CA THR A 108 -15.60 -9.58 3.24
C THR A 108 -14.82 -9.06 2.03
N TYR A 109 -14.50 -7.76 1.98
CA TYR A 109 -13.76 -7.14 0.88
C TYR A 109 -12.64 -6.19 1.32
N GLU A 110 -12.33 -6.13 2.62
CA GLU A 110 -11.26 -5.28 3.18
C GLU A 110 -10.08 -6.15 3.66
N ILE A 111 -9.20 -6.54 2.73
CA ILE A 111 -7.97 -7.29 3.08
C ILE A 111 -7.00 -6.46 3.94
N LEU A 112 -7.08 -5.13 3.83
CA LEU A 112 -6.34 -4.18 4.66
C LEU A 112 -7.32 -3.50 5.62
N ASN A 113 -7.00 -3.46 6.91
CA ASN A 113 -7.79 -2.72 7.89
C ASN A 113 -7.35 -1.24 7.89
N PRO A 114 -8.18 -0.28 7.46
CA PRO A 114 -7.79 1.13 7.39
C PRO A 114 -7.35 1.69 8.76
N ALA A 115 -7.93 1.19 9.86
CA ALA A 115 -7.59 1.64 11.21
C ALA A 115 -6.13 1.37 11.57
N ASP A 116 -5.54 0.27 11.08
CA ASP A 116 -4.14 -0.06 11.33
C ASP A 116 -3.18 0.95 10.66
N PHE A 117 -3.65 1.67 9.63
CA PHE A 117 -2.91 2.72 8.93
C PHE A 117 -3.32 4.13 9.38
N GLY A 118 -4.14 4.27 10.44
CA GLY A 118 -4.64 5.57 10.91
C GLY A 118 -5.64 6.23 9.94
N LEU A 119 -6.36 5.42 9.15
CA LEU A 119 -7.32 5.86 8.14
C LEU A 119 -8.73 5.34 8.46
N THR A 120 -9.72 5.86 7.76
CA THR A 120 -11.12 5.42 7.81
C THR A 120 -11.59 5.02 6.42
N SER A 121 -12.47 4.03 6.31
CA SER A 121 -13.14 3.70 5.04
C SER A 121 -14.35 4.62 4.81
N SER A 122 -14.68 4.85 3.54
CA SER A 122 -15.83 5.67 3.13
C SER A 122 -16.70 4.97 2.10
N LEU A 123 -18.00 5.24 2.15
CA LEU A 123 -18.98 4.79 1.15
C LEU A 123 -19.28 5.97 0.22
N HIS A 124 -19.12 5.75 -1.08
CA HIS A 124 -19.45 6.72 -2.15
C HIS A 124 -20.67 6.27 -2.94
#